data_AF-X1VV97-F1
#
_entry.id   AF-X1VV97-F1
#
_cell.length_a   1.000
_cell.length_b   1.000
_cell.length_c   1.000
_cell.angle_alpha   90.00
_cell.angle_beta   90.00
_cell.angle_gamma   90.00
#
_symmetry.space_group_name_H-M   'P 1'
#
loop_
_entity.id
_entity.type
_entity.pdbx_description
1 polymer ?
#
loop_
_entity_poly.entity_id
_entity_poly.type
_entity_poly.pdbx_seq_one_letter_code
_entity_poly.pdbx_strand_id
1 'polypeptide(L)' 'EKLTVEIWSLGIAPTAGVFRYGTSKTALINSIDSTPVGGSNAAEIANLTTGVKYFWQFVPSEPASILGTKSGIYSGRPT' A
#
# COMPACT_ATOMS: atom_id res chain seq x y z
N GLU A 1 -5.13 16.03 -4.21
CA GLU A 1 -4.23 15.16 -5.00
C GLU A 1 -4.35 13.69 -4.64
N LYS A 2 -3.74 12.85 -5.46
CA LYS A 2 -3.76 11.39 -5.32
C LYS A 2 -2.41 10.74 -5.59
N LEU A 3 -2.23 9.54 -5.05
CA LEU A 3 -1.11 8.65 -5.38
C LEU A 3 -1.65 7.28 -5.77
N THR A 4 -1.26 6.81 -6.95
CA THR A 4 -1.44 5.40 -7.33
C THR A 4 -0.28 4.61 -6.74
N VAL A 5 -0.59 3.63 -5.89
CA VAL A 5 0.40 2.75 -5.27
C VAL A 5 0.18 1.34 -5.75
N GLU A 6 1.27 0.62 -6.00
CA GLU A 6 1.23 -0.77 -6.45
C GLU A 6 2.44 -1.53 -5.90
N ILE A 7 2.22 -2.78 -5.47
CA ILE A 7 3.27 -3.69 -5.02
C ILE A 7 3.18 -4.99 -5.80
N TRP A 8 4.26 -5.29 -6.51
CA TRP A 8 4.46 -6.53 -7.24
C TRP A 8 4.97 -7.62 -6.30
N SER A 9 4.43 -8.83 -6.45
CA SER A 9 4.84 -9.98 -5.65
C SER A 9 5.68 -10.94 -6.47
N LEU A 10 6.81 -11.35 -5.93
CA LEU A 10 7.60 -12.47 -6.46
C LEU A 10 7.10 -13.75 -5.77
N GLY A 11 6.37 -14.60 -6.50
CA GLY A 11 5.81 -15.84 -5.97
C GLY A 11 4.29 -15.83 -5.84
N ILE A 12 3.76 -16.24 -4.68
CA ILE A 12 2.31 -16.24 -4.42
C ILE A 12 1.83 -14.80 -4.29
N ALA A 13 1.00 -14.35 -5.24
CA ALA A 13 0.42 -13.03 -5.20
C ALA A 13 -0.68 -12.92 -4.12
N PRO A 14 -0.70 -11.85 -3.32
CA PRO A 14 -1.82 -11.54 -2.46
C PRO A 14 -3.10 -11.37 -3.27
N THR A 15 -4.20 -11.94 -2.78
CA THR A 15 -5.54 -11.75 -3.36
C THR A 15 -6.31 -10.64 -2.65
N ALA A 16 -5.88 -10.26 -1.45
CA ALA A 16 -6.45 -9.17 -0.68
C ALA A 16 -5.43 -8.59 0.30
N GLY A 17 -5.67 -7.35 0.72
CA GLY A 17 -4.89 -6.67 1.74
C GLY A 17 -5.26 -5.20 1.86
N VAL A 18 -4.46 -4.49 2.64
CA VAL A 18 -4.61 -3.06 2.87
C VAL A 18 -3.30 -2.33 2.66
N PHE A 19 -3.37 -1.14 2.06
CA PHE A 19 -2.30 -0.16 2.09
C PHE A 19 -2.46 0.73 3.30
N ARG A 20 -1.56 0.61 4.27
CA ARG A 20 -1.46 1.55 5.39
C ARG A 20 -0.58 2.72 4.98
N TYR A 21 -0.97 3.94 5.29
CA TYR A 21 -0.23 5.14 4.87
C TYR A 21 -0.29 6.28 5.89
N GLY A 22 0.63 7.23 5.76
CA GLY A 22 0.72 8.41 6.62
C GLY A 22 1.91 9.30 6.27
N THR A 23 2.06 10.42 6.95
CA THR A 23 3.19 11.35 6.76
C THR A 23 4.42 10.99 7.60
N SER A 24 4.32 9.97 8.45
CA SER A 24 5.42 9.44 9.25
C SER A 24 5.68 7.97 8.92
N LYS A 25 6.95 7.62 8.71
CA LYS A 25 7.39 6.24 8.44
C LYS A 25 7.13 5.27 9.61
N THR A 26 6.92 5.75 10.82
CA THR A 26 6.63 4.92 12.00
C THR A 26 5.16 4.94 12.41
N ALA A 27 4.34 5.81 11.80
CA ALA A 27 2.92 5.97 12.13
C ALA A 27 2.07 6.04 10.85
N LEU A 28 1.78 4.87 10.28
CA LEU A 28 0.88 4.69 9.14
C LEU A 28 -0.54 4.48 9.65
N ILE A 29 -1.19 5.57 10.06
CA ILE A 29 -2.47 5.56 10.77
C ILE A 29 -3.69 5.40 9.86
N ASN A 30 -3.55 5.74 8.58
CA ASN A 30 -4.64 5.61 7.61
C ASN A 30 -4.51 4.28 6.88
N SER A 31 -5.62 3.76 6.37
CA SER A 31 -5.64 2.56 5.54
C SER A 31 -6.62 2.68 4.39
N ILE A 32 -6.33 1.97 3.30
CA ILE A 32 -7.24 1.75 2.19
C ILE A 32 -7.10 0.31 1.72
N ASP A 33 -8.19 -0.31 1.30
CA ASP A 33 -8.16 -1.66 0.74
C ASP A 33 -7.38 -1.67 -0.57
N SER A 34 -6.66 -2.77 -0.81
CA SER A 34 -6.00 -3.00 -2.09
C SER A 34 -6.90 -3.76 -3.05
N THR A 35 -6.73 -3.49 -4.34
CA THR A 35 -7.29 -4.28 -5.43
C THR A 35 -6.18 -5.15 -6.03
N PRO A 36 -6.36 -6.48 -6.13
CA PRO A 36 -5.40 -7.33 -6.82
C PRO A 36 -5.40 -7.06 -8.33
N VAL A 37 -4.22 -6.97 -8.94
CA VAL A 37 -4.04 -6.71 -10.38
C VAL A 37 -2.94 -7.63 -10.93
N GLY A 38 -3.31 -8.79 -11.48
CA GLY A 38 -2.39 -9.61 -12.28
C GLY A 38 -1.01 -9.89 -11.66
N GLY A 39 -0.94 -10.33 -10.40
CA GLY A 39 0.32 -10.61 -9.70
C GLY A 39 0.83 -9.47 -8.80
N SER A 40 0.14 -8.34 -8.81
CA SER A 40 0.37 -7.21 -7.91
C SER A 40 -0.89 -6.90 -7.08
N ASN A 41 -0.76 -5.97 -6.15
CA ASN A 41 -1.87 -5.32 -5.48
C ASN A 41 -1.70 -3.81 -5.61
N ALA A 42 -2.79 -3.10 -5.93
CA ALA A 42 -2.78 -1.66 -6.18
C ALA A 42 -3.89 -0.93 -5.43
N ALA A 43 -3.71 0.36 -5.19
CA ALA A 43 -4.75 1.25 -4.67
C ALA A 43 -4.53 2.70 -5.13
N GLU A 44 -5.61 3.48 -5.14
CA GLU A 44 -5.55 4.94 -5.32
C GLU A 44 -5.78 5.63 -3.97
N ILE A 45 -4.73 6.25 -3.42
CA ILE A 45 -4.84 7.02 -2.18
C ILE A 45 -5.20 8.47 -2.56
N ALA A 46 -6.45 8.87 -2.29
CA ALA A 46 -6.99 10.19 -2.62
C ALA A 46 -6.91 11.19 -1.44
N ASN A 47 -7.32 12.44 -1.69
CA ASN A 47 -7.40 13.53 -0.72
C ASN A 47 -6.06 13.86 -0.03
N LEU A 48 -4.95 13.68 -0.75
CA LEU A 48 -3.62 13.99 -0.25
C LEU A 48 -3.25 15.45 -0.50
N THR A 49 -2.39 15.99 0.37
CA THR A 49 -1.84 17.35 0.25
C THR A 49 -0.65 17.36 -0.71
N THR A 50 -0.70 18.23 -1.73
CA THR A 50 0.36 18.41 -2.72
C THR A 50 1.70 18.73 -2.07
N GLY A 51 2.78 18.15 -2.59
CA GLY A 51 4.15 18.40 -2.13
C GLY A 51 4.50 17.77 -0.77
N VAL A 52 3.52 17.27 0.00
CA VAL A 52 3.75 16.57 1.26
C VAL A 52 4.22 15.15 0.98
N LYS A 53 5.25 14.70 1.72
CA LYS A 53 5.75 13.33 1.63
C LYS A 53 4.83 12.39 2.41
N TYR A 54 4.33 11.37 1.73
CA TYR A 54 3.60 10.27 2.33
C TYR A 54 4.43 8.99 2.25
N PHE A 55 4.25 8.14 3.26
CA PHE A 55 4.80 6.79 3.36
C PHE A 55 3.66 5.78 3.32
N TRP A 56 3.91 4.59 2.79
CA TRP A 56 2.94 3.51 2.79
C TRP A 56 3.58 2.13 2.91
N GLN A 57 2.80 1.17 3.36
CA GLN A 57 3.13 -0.25 3.47
C GLN A 57 1.91 -1.07 3.11
N PHE A 58 2.12 -2.11 2.29
CA PHE A 58 1.11 -3.11 2.01
C PHE A 58 1.10 -4.20 3.10
N VAL A 59 -0.09 -4.56 3.57
CA VAL A 59 -0.33 -5.62 4.54
C VAL A 59 -1.37 -6.58 3.93
N PRO A 60 -0.96 -7.77 3.45
CA PRO A 60 -1.87 -8.77 2.92
C PRO A 60 -2.82 -9.29 4.00
N SER A 61 -4.07 -9.50 3.59
CA SER A 61 -5.08 -10.25 4.35
C SER A 61 -5.36 -11.62 3.72
N GLU A 62 -4.90 -11.87 2.49
CA GLU A 62 -4.98 -13.16 1.81
C GLU A 62 -3.89 -13.31 0.74
N PRO A 63 -3.51 -14.55 0.37
CA PRO A 63 -3.92 -15.82 0.97
C PRO A 63 -3.26 -16.07 2.35
N ALA A 64 -3.77 -17.06 3.08
CA ALA A 64 -3.29 -17.39 4.43
C ALA A 64 -1.79 -17.72 4.51
N SER A 65 -1.19 -18.19 3.42
CA SER A 65 0.25 -18.48 3.33
C SER A 65 1.13 -17.24 3.42
N ILE A 66 0.60 -16.05 3.16
CA ILE A 66 1.34 -14.79 3.24
C ILE A 66 0.82 -13.86 4.34
N LEU A 67 -0.27 -14.27 5.03
CA LEU A 67 -0.85 -13.51 6.13
C LEU A 67 0.20 -13.18 7.20
N GLY A 68 0.25 -11.90 7.60
CA GLY A 68 1.22 -11.41 8.58
C GLY A 68 2.56 -10.98 7.99
N THR A 69 2.85 -11.31 6.72
CA THR A 69 3.96 -10.68 5.98
C THR A 69 3.63 -9.22 5.75
N LYS A 70 4.60 -8.31 5.72
CA LYS A 70 4.37 -6.91 5.33
C LYS A 70 5.38 -6.52 4.26
N SER A 71 4.97 -5.67 3.32
CA SER A 71 5.94 -5.10 2.39
C SER A 71 6.93 -4.19 3.10
N GLY A 72 7.97 -3.75 2.39
CA GLY A 72 8.76 -2.59 2.83
C GLY A 72 7.89 -1.34 3.01
N ILE A 73 8.49 -0.30 3.61
CA ILE A 73 7.88 1.03 3.66
C ILE A 73 8.39 1.83 2.47
N TYR A 74 7.46 2.29 1.64
CA TYR A 74 7.72 3.09 0.45
C TYR A 74 7.25 4.53 0.67
N SER A 75 7.63 5.45 -0.22
CA SER A 75 7.26 6.87 -0.07
C SER A 75 7.14 7.61 -1.40
N GLY A 76 6.37 8.68 -1.39
CA GLY A 76 6.03 9.48 -2.57
C GLY A 76 5.46 10.84 -2.19
N ARG A 77 5.34 11.72 -3.18
CA ARG A 77 4.78 13.06 -3.03
C ARG A 77 3.75 13.27 -4.14
N PRO A 78 2.48 13.58 -3.81
CA PRO A 78 1.52 13.98 -4.82
C PRO A 78 1.98 15.29 -5.47
N THR A 79 1.90 15.36 -6.80
CA THR A 79 2.28 16.51 -7.62
C THR A 79 1.08 17.11 -8.30
#